data_AF-A0A484MA07-F1
#
_entry.id   AF-A0A484MA07-F1
#
_cell.length_a   1.000
_cell.length_b   1.000
_cell.length_c   1.000
_cell.angle_alpha   90.00
_cell.angle_beta   90.00
_cell.angle_gamma   90.00
#
_symmetry.space_group_name_H-M   'P 1'
#
loop_
_entity.id
_entity.type
_entity.pdbx_description
1 polymer ?
#
loop_
_entity_poly.entity_id
_entity_poly.type
_entity_poly.pdbx_seq_one_letter_code
_entity_poly.pdbx_strand_id
1 'polypeptide(L)'
;MDRNNLLSPLVPSWTSAAMLLSFFVYLGIAGSVLPGKLVPGVILSDGTRLKYRCNGLLSLLLLVLLLGFGAGINLVPPTAIADKGIEILSMTFIFSFLHSMLLDSSAKVAAHL
;
A
#
# COMPACT_ATOMS: atom_id res chain seq x y z
N MET A 1 32.24 -0.09 10.19
CA MET A 1 30.80 0.26 10.31
C MET A 1 30.51 0.51 11.78
N ASP A 2 30.13 1.73 12.14
CA ASP A 2 29.74 2.06 13.52
C ASP A 2 28.39 1.41 13.85
N ARG A 3 28.38 0.49 14.80
CA ARG A 3 27.16 -0.24 15.22
C ARG A 3 26.04 0.70 15.70
N ASN A 4 26.40 1.87 16.20
CA ASN A 4 25.46 2.88 16.68
C ASN A 4 24.64 3.54 15.56
N ASN A 5 24.99 3.34 14.28
CA ASN A 5 24.29 3.95 13.15
C ASN A 5 23.41 2.95 12.35
N LEU A 6 23.38 1.67 12.74
CA LEU A 6 22.55 0.65 12.06
C LEU A 6 21.05 0.78 12.40
N LEU A 7 20.73 1.38 13.54
CA LEU A 7 19.36 1.52 14.03
C LEU A 7 18.72 2.87 13.67
N SER A 8 19.53 3.85 13.25
CA SER A 8 19.02 5.16 12.80
C SER A 8 17.99 5.05 11.66
N PRO A 9 18.16 4.16 10.65
CA PRO A 9 17.17 3.97 9.58
C PRO A 9 15.86 3.29 10.01
N LEU A 10 15.77 2.76 11.25
CA LEU A 10 14.52 2.21 11.78
C LEU A 10 13.51 3.31 12.13
N VAL A 11 13.95 4.55 12.35
CA VAL A 11 13.04 5.67 12.56
C VAL A 11 12.59 6.17 11.19
N PRO A 12 11.30 6.00 10.82
CA PRO A 12 10.83 6.39 9.50
C PRO A 12 10.83 7.92 9.35
N SER A 13 11.29 8.43 8.21
CA SER A 13 11.13 9.83 7.86
C SER A 13 9.72 10.15 7.35
N TRP A 14 9.36 11.43 7.35
CA TRP A 14 8.14 11.89 6.67
C TRP A 14 8.10 11.52 5.19
N THR A 15 9.27 11.45 4.54
CA THR A 15 9.38 11.05 3.14
C THR A 15 8.99 9.59 2.95
N SER A 16 9.46 8.64 3.78
CA SER A 16 9.08 7.24 3.66
C SER A 16 7.59 7.03 4.00
N ALA A 17 7.06 7.79 4.97
CA ALA A 17 5.64 7.82 5.27
C ALA A 17 4.80 8.31 4.08
N ALA A 18 5.20 9.42 3.45
CA ALA A 18 4.53 9.96 2.27
C ALA A 18 4.60 9.01 1.07
N MET A 19 5.74 8.34 0.85
CA MET A 19 5.90 7.32 -0.20
C MET A 19 4.93 6.15 0.01
N LEU A 20 4.88 5.60 1.23
CA LEU A 20 3.98 4.49 1.56
C LEU A 20 2.51 4.89 1.41
N LEU A 21 2.14 6.07 1.94
CA LEU A 21 0.77 6.57 1.86
C LEU A 21 0.35 6.83 0.40
N SER A 22 1.23 7.44 -0.40
CA SER A 22 0.97 7.68 -1.83
C SER A 22 0.76 6.38 -2.58
N PHE A 23 1.53 5.34 -2.25
CA PHE A 23 1.35 4.01 -2.83
C PHE A 23 0.00 3.38 -2.44
N PHE A 24 -0.42 3.46 -1.17
CA PHE A 24 -1.74 2.95 -0.77
C PHE A 24 -2.89 3.74 -1.37
N VAL A 25 -2.78 5.08 -1.44
CA VAL A 25 -3.76 5.93 -2.13
C VAL A 25 -3.85 5.55 -3.60
N TYR A 26 -2.71 5.34 -4.26
CA TYR A 26 -2.66 4.85 -5.63
C TYR A 26 -3.39 3.51 -5.77
N LEU A 27 -3.08 2.52 -4.93
CA LEU A 27 -3.74 1.21 -4.97
C LEU A 27 -5.26 1.31 -4.75
N GLY A 28 -5.69 2.15 -3.81
CA GLY A 28 -7.11 2.37 -3.53
C GLY A 28 -7.84 2.99 -4.72
N ILE A 29 -7.26 4.02 -5.33
CA ILE A 29 -7.84 4.71 -6.50
C ILE A 29 -7.80 3.78 -7.72
N ALA A 30 -6.63 3.27 -8.09
CA ALA A 30 -6.48 2.43 -9.28
C ALA A 30 -7.31 1.14 -9.17
N GLY A 31 -7.31 0.49 -8.00
CA GLY A 31 -8.09 -0.72 -7.75
C GLY A 31 -9.60 -0.51 -7.84
N SER A 32 -10.11 0.65 -7.40
CA SER A 32 -11.55 0.95 -7.40
C SER A 32 -12.07 1.62 -8.67
N VAL A 33 -11.23 2.40 -9.36
CA VAL A 33 -11.65 3.21 -10.52
C VAL A 33 -11.35 2.51 -11.84
N LEU A 34 -10.18 1.87 -11.99
CA LEU A 34 -9.81 1.29 -13.28
C LEU A 34 -10.77 0.17 -13.69
N PRO A 35 -11.03 0.04 -15.02
CA PRO A 35 -11.85 -1.03 -15.53
C PRO A 35 -11.18 -2.37 -15.23
N GLY A 36 -12.00 -3.37 -14.91
CA GLY A 36 -11.54 -4.71 -14.59
C GLY A 36 -12.66 -5.72 -14.66
N LYS A 37 -12.30 -6.97 -14.88
CA LYS A 37 -13.27 -8.07 -14.88
C LYS A 37 -13.84 -8.21 -13.46
N LEU A 38 -15.16 -8.21 -13.32
CA LEU A 38 -15.81 -8.59 -12.07
C LEU A 38 -15.90 -10.11 -12.00
N VAL A 39 -15.27 -10.69 -10.98
CA VAL A 39 -15.20 -12.13 -10.75
C VAL A 39 -15.96 -12.47 -9.46
N PRO A 40 -16.91 -13.42 -9.50
CA PRO A 40 -17.59 -13.87 -8.30
C PRO A 40 -16.60 -14.60 -7.38
N GLY A 41 -16.66 -14.25 -6.10
CA GLY A 41 -15.86 -14.83 -5.04
C GLY A 41 -16.58 -15.92 -4.26
N VAL A 42 -16.09 -16.14 -3.04
CA VAL A 42 -16.66 -17.08 -2.07
C VAL A 42 -18.09 -16.66 -1.66
N ILE A 43 -18.91 -17.66 -1.33
CA ILE A 43 -20.25 -17.46 -0.75
C ILE A 43 -20.06 -17.23 0.75
N LEU A 44 -20.70 -16.20 1.30
CA LEU A 44 -20.69 -15.91 2.73
C LEU A 44 -21.71 -16.77 3.47
N SER A 45 -21.60 -16.80 4.81
CA SER A 45 -22.52 -17.52 5.69
C SER A 45 -23.98 -17.04 5.56
N ASP A 46 -24.20 -15.81 5.10
CA ASP A 46 -25.51 -15.22 4.83
C ASP A 46 -26.07 -15.56 3.42
N GLY A 47 -25.34 -16.38 2.64
CA GLY A 47 -25.71 -16.78 1.28
C GLY A 47 -25.37 -15.74 0.19
N THR A 48 -24.86 -14.56 0.56
CA THR A 48 -24.40 -13.55 -0.41
C THR A 48 -23.06 -13.95 -1.04
N ARG A 49 -22.68 -13.31 -2.14
CA ARG A 49 -21.41 -13.58 -2.85
C ARG A 49 -20.56 -12.32 -2.96
N LEU A 50 -19.29 -12.44 -2.60
CA LEU A 50 -18.31 -11.39 -2.87
C LEU A 50 -18.13 -11.19 -4.38
N LYS A 51 -17.87 -9.95 -4.78
CA LYS A 51 -17.55 -9.59 -6.17
C LYS A 51 -16.20 -8.88 -6.16
N TYR A 52 -15.23 -9.47 -6.83
CA TYR A 52 -13.88 -8.92 -6.92
C TYR A 52 -13.67 -8.26 -8.27
N ARG A 53 -13.17 -7.02 -8.27
CA ARG A 53 -12.70 -6.38 -9.49
C ARG A 53 -11.24 -6.75 -9.73
N CYS A 54 -10.98 -7.48 -10.80
CA CYS A 54 -9.64 -7.92 -11.17
C CYS A 54 -9.07 -6.99 -12.25
N ASN A 55 -8.33 -5.96 -11.84
CA ASN A 55 -7.61 -5.01 -12.71
C ASN A 55 -6.10 -4.96 -12.44
N GLY A 56 -5.53 -5.94 -11.73
CA GLY A 56 -4.15 -5.90 -11.24
C GLY A 56 -3.08 -5.63 -12.31
N LEU A 57 -3.18 -6.25 -13.49
CA LEU A 57 -2.22 -6.02 -14.58
C LEU A 57 -2.31 -4.58 -15.12
N LEU A 58 -3.53 -4.06 -15.32
CA LEU A 58 -3.74 -2.69 -15.79
C LEU A 58 -3.23 -1.67 -14.76
N SER A 59 -3.53 -1.91 -13.48
CA SER A 59 -3.01 -1.10 -12.36
C SER A 59 -1.49 -1.15 -12.26
N LEU A 60 -0.86 -2.29 -12.54
CA LEU A 60 0.61 -2.40 -12.56
C LEU A 60 1.21 -1.62 -13.73
N LEU A 61 0.69 -1.80 -14.94
CA LEU A 61 1.19 -1.12 -16.13
C LEU A 61 1.06 0.40 -16.01
N LEU A 62 -0.06 0.89 -15.47
CA LEU A 62 -0.25 2.32 -15.20
C LEU A 62 0.78 2.83 -14.18
N LEU A 63 1.04 2.08 -13.11
CA LEU A 63 2.03 2.47 -12.09
C LEU A 63 3.43 2.58 -12.70
N VAL A 64 3.84 1.57 -13.47
CA VAL A 64 5.14 1.54 -14.13
C VAL A 64 5.26 2.70 -15.13
N LEU A 65 4.20 3.01 -15.88
CA LEU A 65 4.18 4.14 -16.80
C LEU A 65 4.32 5.48 -16.07
N LEU A 66 3.57 5.68 -14.98
CA LEU A 66 3.65 6.91 -14.18
C LEU A 66 5.02 7.10 -13.54
N LEU A 67 5.61 6.03 -12.98
CA LEU A 67 6.95 6.08 -12.40
C LEU A 67 8.02 6.28 -13.47
N GLY A 68 7.92 5.60 -14.61
CA GLY A 68 8.83 5.75 -15.74
C GLY A 68 8.79 7.17 -16.32
N PHE A 69 7.59 7.73 -16.47
CA PHE A 69 7.40 9.12 -16.88
C PHE A 69 7.98 10.09 -15.85
N GLY A 70 7.67 9.89 -14.56
CA GLY A 70 8.20 10.70 -13.47
C GLY A 70 9.73 10.68 -13.38
N ALA A 71 10.35 9.52 -13.61
CA ALA A 71 11.80 9.40 -13.72
C ALA A 71 12.35 10.12 -14.96
N GLY A 72 11.68 9.99 -16.11
CA GLY A 72 12.09 10.64 -17.36
C GLY A 72 12.11 12.18 -17.30
N ILE A 73 11.24 12.78 -16.48
CA ILE A 73 11.22 14.23 -16.24
C ILE A 73 11.97 14.65 -14.97
N ASN A 74 12.75 13.77 -14.35
CA ASN A 74 13.48 14.00 -13.09
C ASN A 74 12.60 14.39 -11.88
N LEU A 75 11.32 14.03 -11.89
CA LEU A 75 10.41 14.27 -10.76
C LEU A 75 10.63 13.27 -9.62
N VAL A 76 10.92 12.02 -9.96
CA VAL A 76 11.16 10.94 -8.98
C VAL A 76 12.50 10.28 -9.30
N PRO A 77 13.46 10.23 -8.35
CA PRO A 77 14.72 9.55 -8.60
C PRO A 77 14.50 8.03 -8.74
N PRO A 78 15.13 7.35 -9.72
CA PRO A 78 14.99 5.91 -9.91
C PRO A 78 15.40 5.08 -8.68
N THR A 79 16.25 5.64 -7.82
CA THR A 79 16.74 4.99 -6.60
C THR A 79 15.91 5.31 -5.35
N ALA A 80 14.85 6.13 -5.45
CA ALA A 80 14.09 6.65 -4.31
C ALA A 80 13.68 5.58 -3.28
N ILE A 81 13.24 4.41 -3.78
CA ILE A 81 12.82 3.28 -2.94
C ILE A 81 14.04 2.58 -2.32
N ALA A 82 15.10 2.36 -3.09
CA ALA A 82 16.32 1.70 -2.63
C ALA A 82 17.02 2.53 -1.54
N ASP A 83 17.08 3.85 -1.72
CA ASP A 83 17.70 4.79 -0.79
C ASP A 83 16.97 4.85 0.57
N LYS A 84 15.67 4.50 0.59
CA LYS A 84 14.80 4.56 1.77
C LYS A 84 14.28 3.19 2.22
N GLY A 85 14.87 2.09 1.74
CA GLY A 85 14.34 0.74 1.93
C GLY A 85 14.08 0.34 3.39
N ILE A 86 15.03 0.59 4.29
CA ILE A 86 14.86 0.25 5.72
C ILE A 86 13.80 1.14 6.39
N GLU A 87 13.77 2.43 6.06
CA GLU A 87 12.75 3.36 6.59
C GLU A 87 11.35 2.96 6.12
N ILE A 88 11.20 2.55 4.85
CA ILE A 88 9.92 2.07 4.28
C ILE A 88 9.50 0.77 4.95
N LEU A 89 10.43 -0.17 5.18
CA LEU A 89 10.14 -1.42 5.89
C LEU A 89 9.64 -1.14 7.31
N SER A 90 10.33 -0.28 8.06
CA SER A 90 9.90 0.11 9.41
C SER A 90 8.54 0.81 9.40
N MET A 91 8.33 1.76 8.49
CA MET A 91 7.04 2.45 8.32
C MET A 91 5.91 1.47 7.99
N THR A 92 6.16 0.48 7.13
CA THR A 92 5.17 -0.55 6.76
C THR A 92 4.82 -1.43 7.95
N PHE A 93 5.80 -1.77 8.79
CA PHE A 93 5.57 -2.53 10.01
C PHE A 93 4.67 -1.75 10.99
N ILE A 94 5.01 -0.48 11.25
CA ILE A 94 4.22 0.41 12.12
C ILE A 94 2.79 0.56 11.57
N PHE A 95 2.66 0.84 10.27
CA PHE A 95 1.36 0.95 9.61
C PHE A 95 0.52 -0.33 9.76
N SER A 96 1.12 -1.50 9.51
CA SER A 96 0.43 -2.79 9.61
C SER A 96 -0.07 -3.08 11.02
N PHE A 97 0.74 -2.77 12.03
CA PHE A 97 0.34 -2.91 13.43
C PHE A 97 -0.86 -2.01 13.77
N LEU A 98 -0.76 -0.72 13.46
CA LEU A 98 -1.84 0.25 13.70
C LEU A 98 -3.11 -0.11 12.94
N HIS A 99 -2.99 -0.50 11.67
CA HIS A 99 -4.13 -0.89 10.85
C HIS A 99 -4.82 -2.16 11.38
N SER A 100 -4.05 -3.12 11.89
CA SER A 100 -4.60 -4.33 12.51
C SER A 100 -5.40 -4.02 13.77
N MET A 101 -4.90 -3.11 14.64
CA MET A 101 -5.64 -2.67 15.82
C MET A 101 -6.95 -1.96 15.43
N LEU A 102 -6.91 -1.11 14.40
CA LEU A 102 -8.10 -0.44 13.89
C LEU A 102 -9.13 -1.44 13.34
N LEU A 103 -8.69 -2.45 12.61
CA LEU A 103 -9.56 -3.47 12.05
C LEU A 103 -10.23 -4.32 13.16
N ASP A 104 -9.48 -4.74 14.18
CA ASP A 104 -10.03 -5.49 15.33
C ASP A 104 -11.05 -4.66 16.11
N SER A 105 -10.76 -3.38 16.34
CA SER A 105 -11.72 -2.47 16.99
C SER A 105 -13.01 -2.30 16.17
N SER A 106 -12.89 -2.17 14.85
CA SER A 106 -14.04 -2.03 13.94
C SER A 106 -14.86 -3.32 13.87
N ALA A 107 -14.22 -4.48 13.87
CA ALA A 107 -14.87 -5.79 13.88
C ALA A 107 -15.68 -6.01 15.17
N LYS A 108 -15.12 -5.63 16.33
CA LYS A 108 -15.83 -5.69 17.62
C LYS A 108 -17.04 -4.78 17.63
N VAL A 109 -16.92 -3.54 17.14
CA VAL A 109 -18.06 -2.62 17.04
C VAL A 109 -19.17 -3.19 16.16
N ALA A 110 -18.82 -3.75 14.99
CA ALA A 110 -19.79 -4.35 14.08
C ALA A 110 -20.47 -5.60 14.67
N ALA A 111 -19.82 -6.34 15.57
CA ALA A 111 -20.41 -7.52 16.23
C ALA A 111 -21.37 -7.18 17.38
N HIS A 112 -21.38 -5.93 17.85
CA HIS A 112 -22.26 -5.45 18.92
C HIS A 112 -23.45 -4.61 18.41
N LEU A 113 -23.60 -4.47 17.08
CA LEU A 113 -24.75 -3.87 16.39
C LEU A 113 -25.62 -4.96 15.78
#